data_AF-A0A179CYI9-F1
#
_entry.id   AF-A0A179CYI9-F1
#
_cell.length_a   1.000
_cell.length_b   1.000
_cell.length_c   1.000
_cell.angle_alpha   90.00
_cell.angle_beta   90.00
_cell.angle_gamma   90.00
#
_symmetry.space_group_name_H-M   'P 1'
#
loop_
_entity.id
_entity.type
_entity.pdbx_description
1 polymer ?
#
loop_
_entity_poly.entity_id
_entity_poly.type
_entity_poly.pdbx_seq_one_letter_code
_entity_poly.pdbx_strand_id
1 'polypeptide(L)'
;MATIGDIVNTINNVSWTIAGNGINVDKITAGEVVNFVNGTNTVAVVTANATTGGADVTYHVEGALTNITSIANNNGTQITLGDVNGNNTVNVNGATISNVSAGVNGTDAVNLDQLNASKTYIDAGNFTTVTTTTNADGSTTYVVNAEKSVVEAG
;
A
#
# COMPACT_ATOMS: atom_id res chain seq x y z
N MET A 1 -14.29 10.44 -66.19
CA MET A 1 -13.00 10.68 -65.51
C MET A 1 -13.32 11.30 -64.17
N ALA A 2 -12.70 10.85 -63.07
CA ALA A 2 -12.83 11.53 -61.79
C ALA A 2 -12.18 12.92 -61.89
N THR A 3 -12.83 13.92 -61.32
CA THR A 3 -12.29 15.28 -61.19
C THR A 3 -11.42 15.38 -59.93
N ILE A 4 -10.63 16.45 -59.82
CA ILE A 4 -9.91 16.76 -58.57
C ILE A 4 -10.89 16.95 -57.41
N GLY A 5 -12.08 17.52 -57.70
CA GLY A 5 -13.15 17.66 -56.71
C GLY A 5 -13.64 16.32 -56.17
N ASP A 6 -13.81 15.32 -57.04
CA ASP A 6 -14.25 13.97 -56.63
C ASP A 6 -13.21 13.27 -55.74
N ILE A 7 -11.91 13.48 -56.04
CA ILE A 7 -10.80 12.91 -55.27
C ILE A 7 -10.73 13.54 -53.87
N VAL A 8 -10.77 14.88 -53.79
CA VAL A 8 -10.75 15.61 -52.52
C VAL A 8 -11.94 15.22 -51.65
N ASN A 9 -13.13 15.13 -52.25
CA ASN A 9 -14.33 14.70 -51.52
C ASN A 9 -14.17 13.27 -50.99
N THR A 10 -13.64 12.35 -51.79
CA THR A 10 -13.43 10.97 -51.37
C THR A 10 -12.45 10.90 -50.19
N ILE A 11 -11.29 11.58 -50.27
CA ILE A 11 -10.27 11.57 -49.21
C ILE A 11 -10.82 12.12 -47.90
N ASN A 12 -11.56 13.24 -47.95
CA ASN A 12 -12.14 13.85 -46.76
C ASN A 12 -13.23 12.99 -46.10
N ASN A 13 -13.79 12.01 -46.82
CA ASN A 13 -14.82 11.11 -46.30
C ASN A 13 -14.29 9.70 -45.98
N VAL A 14 -13.03 9.38 -46.31
CA VAL A 14 -12.40 8.15 -45.80
C VAL A 14 -12.11 8.35 -44.31
N SER A 15 -12.56 7.41 -43.51
CA SER A 15 -12.41 7.45 -42.05
C SER A 15 -12.06 6.09 -41.49
N TRP A 16 -11.44 6.07 -40.31
CA TRP A 16 -11.32 4.89 -39.47
C TRP A 16 -12.07 5.11 -38.15
N THR A 17 -12.56 4.04 -37.53
CA THR A 17 -13.32 4.13 -36.27
C THR A 17 -12.39 4.08 -35.08
N ILE A 18 -12.54 4.99 -34.13
CA ILE A 18 -11.90 4.89 -32.81
C ILE A 18 -12.87 4.26 -31.81
N ALA A 19 -12.38 3.31 -31.02
CA ALA A 19 -13.17 2.63 -30.00
C ALA A 19 -12.47 2.71 -28.63
N GLY A 20 -13.25 2.91 -27.57
CA GLY A 20 -12.81 2.87 -26.18
C GLY A 20 -13.45 1.67 -25.48
N ASN A 21 -12.64 0.78 -24.92
CA ASN A 21 -13.11 -0.41 -24.19
C ASN A 21 -14.13 -1.26 -24.98
N GLY A 22 -13.91 -1.43 -26.28
CA GLY A 22 -14.78 -2.20 -27.17
C GLY A 22 -16.01 -1.46 -27.71
N ILE A 23 -16.20 -0.19 -27.34
CA ILE A 23 -17.32 0.64 -27.82
C ILE A 23 -16.83 1.65 -28.84
N ASN A 24 -17.49 1.72 -30.00
CA ASN A 24 -17.20 2.74 -31.01
C ASN A 24 -17.54 4.13 -30.47
N VAL A 25 -16.55 5.01 -30.46
CA VAL A 25 -16.66 6.38 -29.93
C VAL A 25 -16.86 7.38 -31.05
N ASP A 26 -16.06 7.28 -32.12
CA ASP A 26 -16.15 8.22 -33.25
C ASP A 26 -15.51 7.66 -34.54
N LYS A 27 -15.62 8.42 -35.64
CA LYS A 27 -14.90 8.22 -36.89
C LYS A 27 -13.91 9.35 -37.13
N ILE A 28 -12.65 8.98 -37.37
CA ILE A 28 -11.56 9.92 -37.61
C ILE A 28 -11.27 9.98 -39.11
N THR A 29 -11.44 11.16 -39.69
CA THR A 29 -11.19 11.49 -41.09
C THR A 29 -9.80 12.10 -41.29
N ALA A 30 -9.42 12.33 -42.56
CA ALA A 30 -8.14 12.91 -42.89
C ALA A 30 -7.99 14.34 -42.35
N GLY A 31 -6.90 14.59 -41.63
CA GLY A 31 -6.58 15.90 -41.05
C GLY A 31 -7.07 16.11 -39.61
N GLU A 32 -7.89 15.20 -39.08
CA GLU A 32 -8.27 15.22 -37.67
C GLU A 32 -7.13 14.72 -36.77
N VAL A 33 -7.17 15.15 -35.50
CA VAL A 33 -6.17 14.81 -34.49
C VAL A 33 -6.80 13.92 -33.43
N VAL A 34 -6.10 12.83 -33.09
CA VAL A 34 -6.40 12.04 -31.90
C VAL A 34 -5.41 12.43 -30.82
N ASN A 35 -5.93 12.96 -29.71
CA ASN A 35 -5.11 13.36 -28.57
C ASN A 35 -5.18 12.30 -27.46
N PHE A 36 -4.02 11.74 -27.09
CA PHE A 36 -3.92 10.84 -25.95
C PHE A 36 -3.68 11.68 -24.70
N VAL A 37 -4.71 11.76 -23.86
CA VAL A 37 -4.68 12.57 -22.63
C VAL A 37 -4.31 11.72 -21.42
N ASN A 38 -3.72 12.37 -20.41
CA ASN A 38 -3.46 11.75 -19.12
C ASN A 38 -4.78 11.32 -18.46
N GLY A 39 -4.77 10.15 -17.83
CA GLY A 39 -5.82 9.71 -16.93
C GLY A 39 -5.46 10.03 -15.48
N THR A 40 -6.37 9.72 -14.55
CA THR A 40 -6.03 9.77 -13.13
C THR A 40 -4.87 8.80 -12.85
N ASN A 41 -3.78 9.33 -12.29
CA ASN A 41 -2.56 8.59 -11.96
C ASN A 41 -1.80 7.99 -13.17
N THR A 42 -2.14 8.37 -14.42
CA THR A 42 -1.44 7.89 -15.61
C THR A 42 -1.02 9.02 -16.54
N VAL A 43 0.17 8.88 -17.14
CA VAL A 43 0.70 9.81 -18.14
C VAL A 43 0.73 9.12 -19.49
N ALA A 44 0.04 9.68 -20.48
CA ALA A 44 0.16 9.22 -21.86
C ALA A 44 1.44 9.82 -22.47
N VAL A 45 2.28 8.96 -23.05
CA VAL A 45 3.50 9.37 -23.75
C VAL A 45 3.42 8.94 -25.19
N VAL A 46 3.43 9.92 -26.10
CA VAL A 46 3.36 9.69 -27.54
C VAL A 46 4.68 10.13 -28.16
N THR A 47 5.34 9.22 -28.87
CA THR A 47 6.61 9.50 -29.53
C THR A 47 6.57 9.03 -30.98
N ALA A 48 7.21 9.75 -31.88
CA ALA A 48 7.32 9.31 -33.27
C ALA A 48 8.23 8.07 -33.35
N ASN A 49 7.74 7.01 -33.99
CA ASN A 49 8.52 5.81 -34.25
C ASN A 49 9.15 5.88 -35.64
N ALA A 50 10.42 6.29 -35.69
CA ALA A 50 11.16 6.42 -36.94
C ALA A 50 11.46 5.08 -37.64
N THR A 51 11.37 3.96 -36.92
CA THR A 51 11.63 2.62 -37.48
C THR A 51 10.43 2.10 -38.26
N THR A 52 9.22 2.32 -37.75
CA THR A 52 7.97 1.84 -38.35
C THR A 52 7.23 2.91 -39.16
N GLY A 53 7.64 4.18 -39.06
CA GLY A 53 6.99 5.30 -39.76
C GLY A 53 5.66 5.74 -39.13
N GLY A 54 5.49 5.54 -37.82
CA GLY A 54 4.26 5.84 -37.08
C GLY A 54 4.52 6.52 -35.73
N ALA A 55 3.73 6.17 -34.71
CA ALA A 55 3.91 6.63 -33.34
C ALA A 55 3.83 5.47 -32.35
N ASP A 56 4.67 5.50 -31.33
CA ASP A 56 4.54 4.65 -30.15
C ASP A 56 3.75 5.41 -29.08
N VAL A 57 2.74 4.75 -28.53
CA VAL A 57 1.96 5.26 -27.40
C VAL A 57 2.21 4.36 -26.21
N THR A 58 2.79 4.92 -25.15
CA THR A 58 2.99 4.24 -23.87
C THR A 58 2.26 4.98 -22.76
N TYR A 59 2.11 4.30 -21.63
CA TYR A 59 1.49 4.88 -20.45
C TYR A 59 2.41 4.66 -19.25
N HIS A 60 2.66 5.72 -18.50
CA HIS A 60 3.38 5.68 -17.23
C HIS A 60 2.41 5.87 -16.08
N VAL A 61 2.83 5.41 -14.91
CA VAL A 61 2.15 5.69 -13.65
C VAL A 61 2.81 6.90 -13.01
N GLU A 62 1.98 7.81 -12.47
CA GLU A 62 2.46 9.01 -11.78
C GLU A 62 3.29 8.65 -10.55
N GLY A 63 4.27 9.50 -10.19
CA GLY A 63 5.10 9.26 -9.01
C GLY A 63 4.31 9.33 -7.70
N ALA A 64 3.39 10.29 -7.60
CA ALA A 64 2.44 10.38 -6.50
C ALA A 64 1.05 9.99 -7.00
N LEU A 65 0.45 8.97 -6.38
CA LEU A 65 -0.89 8.52 -6.70
C LEU A 65 -1.90 9.21 -5.79
N THR A 66 -3.00 9.68 -6.38
CA THR A 66 -4.12 10.28 -5.66
C THR A 66 -5.33 9.35 -5.69
N ASN A 67 -6.23 9.51 -4.72
CA ASN A 67 -7.47 8.73 -4.59
C ASN A 67 -7.25 7.21 -4.45
N ILE A 68 -6.08 6.80 -3.94
CA ILE A 68 -5.81 5.41 -3.57
C ILE A 68 -6.18 5.19 -2.11
N THR A 69 -7.13 4.30 -1.85
CA THR A 69 -7.58 3.93 -0.50
C THR A 69 -7.03 2.59 -0.03
N SER A 70 -6.65 1.70 -0.97
CA SER A 70 -6.04 0.42 -0.65
C SER A 70 -5.16 -0.10 -1.78
N ILE A 71 -4.21 -0.96 -1.42
CA ILE A 71 -3.41 -1.76 -2.32
C ILE A 71 -3.63 -3.22 -1.92
N ALA A 72 -4.07 -4.05 -2.86
CA ALA A 72 -4.33 -5.47 -2.61
C ALA A 72 -3.65 -6.34 -3.67
N ASN A 73 -3.15 -7.49 -3.25
CA ASN A 73 -2.69 -8.53 -4.17
C ASN A 73 -3.78 -9.59 -4.33
N ASN A 74 -4.92 -9.23 -4.95
CA ASN A 74 -6.11 -10.05 -5.19
C ASN A 74 -6.59 -10.91 -4.00
N ASN A 75 -5.90 -12.02 -3.70
CA ASN A 75 -6.19 -12.99 -2.64
C ASN A 75 -5.15 -13.00 -1.50
N GLY A 76 -4.18 -12.09 -1.53
CA GLY A 76 -3.15 -11.91 -0.52
C GLY A 76 -3.44 -10.74 0.42
N THR A 77 -2.39 -10.24 1.07
CA THR A 77 -2.48 -9.08 1.96
C THR A 77 -3.06 -7.86 1.25
N GLN A 78 -3.96 -7.17 1.95
CA GLN A 78 -4.43 -5.82 1.59
C GLN A 78 -3.87 -4.83 2.60
N ILE A 79 -3.34 -3.72 2.09
CA ILE A 79 -2.98 -2.56 2.88
C ILE A 79 -4.01 -1.48 2.59
N THR A 80 -4.72 -1.04 3.62
CA THR A 80 -5.64 0.09 3.55
C THR A 80 -4.95 1.33 4.10
N LEU A 81 -5.04 2.43 3.36
CA LEU A 81 -4.42 3.71 3.68
C LEU A 81 -5.52 4.68 4.17
N GLY A 82 -5.41 5.07 5.44
CA GLY A 82 -6.41 5.86 6.14
C GLY A 82 -7.51 5.05 6.81
N ASP A 83 -8.24 5.68 7.73
CA ASP A 83 -9.45 5.11 8.33
C ASP A 83 -10.73 5.83 7.84
N VAL A 84 -11.89 5.37 8.31
CA VAL A 84 -13.21 5.94 7.95
C VAL A 84 -13.40 7.41 8.36
N ASN A 85 -12.54 7.93 9.24
CA ASN A 85 -12.56 9.30 9.73
C ASN A 85 -11.51 10.18 9.02
N GLY A 86 -10.75 9.64 8.07
CA GLY A 86 -9.69 10.35 7.36
C GLY A 86 -8.38 10.47 8.13
N ASN A 87 -8.20 9.71 9.22
CA ASN A 87 -6.96 9.72 9.98
C ASN A 87 -5.85 8.99 9.21
N ASN A 88 -4.60 9.45 9.35
CA ASN A 88 -3.42 8.80 8.78
C ASN A 88 -3.13 7.47 9.50
N THR A 89 -3.68 6.38 8.97
CA THR A 89 -3.47 5.02 9.49
C THR A 89 -3.05 4.08 8.37
N VAL A 90 -2.32 3.02 8.72
CA VAL A 90 -2.00 1.91 7.83
C VAL A 90 -2.62 0.66 8.44
N ASN A 91 -3.63 0.11 7.78
CA ASN A 91 -4.29 -1.12 8.22
C ASN A 91 -3.86 -2.28 7.32
N VAL A 92 -3.25 -3.31 7.91
CA VAL A 92 -2.77 -4.52 7.21
C VAL A 92 -3.82 -5.64 7.14
N ASN A 93 -5.08 -5.34 7.52
CA ASN A 93 -6.25 -6.21 7.44
C ASN A 93 -6.01 -7.61 8.03
N GLY A 94 -5.38 -7.66 9.21
CA GLY A 94 -5.11 -8.91 9.94
C GLY A 94 -3.90 -9.71 9.45
N ALA A 95 -3.15 -9.23 8.46
CA ALA A 95 -1.89 -9.85 8.06
C ALA A 95 -0.79 -9.66 9.12
N THR A 96 0.17 -10.58 9.13
CA THR A 96 1.39 -10.43 9.94
C THR A 96 2.37 -9.47 9.26
N ILE A 97 3.12 -8.72 10.08
CA ILE A 97 4.24 -7.89 9.62
C ILE A 97 5.53 -8.61 10.03
N SER A 98 6.25 -9.18 9.06
CA SER A 98 7.50 -9.88 9.27
C SER A 98 8.72 -9.00 8.98
N ASN A 99 9.92 -9.46 9.37
CA ASN A 99 11.19 -8.75 9.17
C ASN A 99 11.27 -7.36 9.83
N VAL A 100 10.56 -7.18 10.94
CA VAL A 100 10.66 -5.98 11.78
C VAL A 100 11.93 -6.09 12.61
N SER A 101 12.91 -5.24 12.31
CA SER A 101 14.12 -5.10 13.13
C SER A 101 13.77 -4.56 14.52
N ALA A 102 14.65 -4.80 15.50
CA ALA A 102 14.43 -4.27 16.85
C ALA A 102 14.31 -2.74 16.82
N GLY A 103 13.23 -2.19 17.37
CA GLY A 103 13.03 -0.76 17.49
C GLY A 103 14.03 -0.13 18.44
N VAL A 104 14.52 1.07 18.11
CA VAL A 104 15.54 1.79 18.89
C VAL A 104 14.97 3.10 19.43
N ASN A 105 14.14 3.78 18.63
CA ASN A 105 13.49 5.02 19.01
C ASN A 105 12.12 4.75 19.64
N GLY A 106 11.61 5.71 20.42
CA GLY A 106 10.32 5.57 21.11
C GLY A 106 9.09 5.47 20.21
N THR A 107 9.24 5.68 18.90
CA THR A 107 8.17 5.59 17.90
C THR A 107 8.33 4.39 16.95
N ASP A 108 9.36 3.58 17.14
CA ASP A 108 9.59 2.40 16.31
C ASP A 108 8.64 1.27 16.73
N ALA A 109 8.27 0.41 15.79
CA ALA A 109 7.56 -0.82 16.12
C ALA A 109 8.48 -1.77 16.92
N VAL A 110 7.90 -2.49 17.88
CA VAL A 110 8.59 -3.54 18.64
C VAL A 110 8.36 -4.91 18.01
N ASN A 111 9.40 -5.72 17.94
CA ASN A 111 9.29 -7.11 17.45
C ASN A 111 9.15 -8.12 18.61
N LEU A 112 8.90 -9.39 18.27
CA LEU A 112 8.67 -10.45 19.26
C LEU A 112 9.90 -10.71 20.14
N ASP A 113 11.11 -10.57 19.62
CA ASP A 113 12.33 -10.77 20.39
C ASP A 113 12.49 -9.70 21.48
N GLN A 114 12.19 -8.43 21.18
CA GLN A 114 12.16 -7.37 22.18
C GLN A 114 11.10 -7.64 23.26
N LEU A 115 9.91 -8.09 22.85
CA LEU A 115 8.84 -8.46 23.79
C LEU A 115 9.23 -9.66 24.68
N ASN A 116 9.97 -10.63 24.14
CA ASN A 116 10.46 -11.76 24.93
C ASN A 116 11.61 -11.34 25.87
N ALA A 117 12.52 -10.48 25.42
CA ALA A 117 13.62 -9.96 26.22
C ALA A 117 13.16 -9.04 27.37
N SER A 118 12.00 -8.39 27.23
CA SER A 118 11.43 -7.58 28.31
C SER A 118 10.80 -8.39 29.44
N LYS A 119 10.69 -9.72 29.30
CA LYS A 119 10.13 -10.58 30.34
C LYS A 119 11.12 -10.72 31.49
N THR A 120 10.61 -10.57 32.71
CA THR A 120 11.36 -10.80 33.95
C THR A 120 10.88 -12.08 34.62
N TYR A 121 11.80 -12.83 35.20
CA TYR A 121 11.52 -14.06 35.95
C TYR A 121 11.85 -13.85 37.42
N ILE A 122 11.01 -14.40 38.31
CA ILE A 122 11.19 -14.33 39.76
C ILE A 122 11.23 -15.76 40.29
N ASP A 123 12.36 -16.13 40.88
CA ASP A 123 12.53 -17.40 41.56
C ASP A 123 12.58 -17.18 43.08
N ALA A 124 11.98 -18.11 43.83
CA ALA A 124 12.11 -18.12 45.27
C ALA A 124 13.53 -18.56 45.67
N GLY A 125 14.23 -17.72 46.43
CA GLY A 125 15.49 -18.07 47.09
C GLY A 125 15.28 -18.79 48.43
N ASN A 126 16.38 -19.11 49.11
CA ASN A 126 16.32 -19.75 50.43
C ASN A 126 15.61 -18.83 51.45
N PHE A 127 14.64 -19.38 52.19
CA PHE A 127 13.75 -18.64 53.12
C PHE A 127 12.84 -17.58 52.49
N THR A 128 12.51 -17.72 51.20
CA THR A 128 11.48 -16.88 50.56
C THR A 128 10.43 -17.75 49.90
N THR A 129 9.19 -17.25 49.84
CA THR A 129 8.14 -17.84 49.01
C THR A 129 7.63 -16.83 48.01
N VAL A 130 7.43 -17.29 46.78
CA VAL A 130 6.85 -16.51 45.69
C VAL A 130 5.50 -17.13 45.37
N THR A 131 4.43 -16.36 45.52
CA THR A 131 3.10 -16.75 45.05
C THR A 131 2.67 -15.83 43.92
N THR A 132 1.98 -16.40 42.94
CA THR A 132 1.56 -15.69 41.74
C THR A 132 0.05 -15.76 41.58
N THR A 133 -0.54 -14.64 41.22
CA THR A 133 -1.96 -14.56 40.84
C THR A 133 -2.08 -13.84 39.50
N THR A 134 -2.74 -14.47 38.53
CA THR A 134 -3.10 -13.82 37.27
C THR A 134 -4.30 -12.90 37.50
N ASN A 135 -4.16 -11.64 37.13
CA ASN A 135 -5.20 -10.62 37.23
C ASN A 135 -6.19 -10.75 36.06
N ALA A 136 -7.35 -10.11 36.16
CA ALA A 136 -8.39 -10.16 35.13
C ALA A 136 -7.96 -9.54 33.78
N ASP A 137 -7.00 -8.60 33.81
CA ASP A 137 -6.40 -7.98 32.63
C ASP A 137 -5.27 -8.82 32.00
N GLY A 138 -4.98 -10.00 32.56
CA GLY A 138 -3.92 -10.89 32.10
C GLY A 138 -2.53 -10.58 32.66
N SER A 139 -2.35 -9.48 33.42
CA SER A 139 -1.09 -9.21 34.14
C SER A 139 -0.90 -10.20 35.30
N THR A 140 0.33 -10.33 35.80
CA THR A 140 0.64 -11.23 36.93
C THR A 140 1.11 -10.43 38.14
N THR A 141 0.44 -10.64 39.28
CA THR A 141 0.90 -10.15 40.57
C THR A 141 1.82 -11.20 41.19
N TYR A 142 3.02 -10.77 41.60
CA TYR A 142 3.97 -11.58 42.36
C TYR A 142 3.98 -11.09 43.80
N VAL A 143 3.68 -11.97 44.74
CA VAL A 143 3.86 -11.72 46.19
C VAL A 143 5.10 -12.46 46.65
N VAL A 144 6.08 -11.72 47.16
CA VAL A 144 7.34 -12.28 47.66
C VAL A 144 7.37 -12.11 49.18
N ASN A 145 7.33 -13.23 49.90
CA ASN A 145 7.43 -13.25 51.36
C ASN A 145 8.84 -13.67 51.78
N ALA A 146 9.41 -12.98 52.78
CA ALA A 146 10.61 -13.40 53.47
C ALA A 146 10.23 -14.13 54.77
N GLU A 147 10.58 -15.40 54.88
CA GLU A 147 10.15 -16.29 55.98
C GLU A 147 11.16 -16.34 57.12
N LYS A 148 12.38 -15.81 56.90
CA LYS A 148 13.42 -15.68 57.92
C LYS A 148 14.06 -14.30 57.87
N SER A 149 13.45 -13.35 58.56
CA SER A 149 13.96 -11.98 58.68
C SER A 149 14.63 -11.79 60.05
N VAL A 150 15.89 -11.35 60.09
CA VAL A 150 16.55 -10.88 61.31
C VAL A 150 16.53 -9.36 61.26
N VAL A 151 15.89 -8.73 62.24
CA VAL A 151 15.86 -7.27 62.37
C VAL A 151 16.83 -6.89 63.49
N GLU A 152 17.92 -6.22 63.15
CA GLU A 152 18.84 -5.67 64.14
C GLU A 152 18.41 -4.24 64.45
N ALA A 153 18.11 -3.94 65.72
CA ALA A 153 17.76 -2.59 66.13
C ALA A 153 19.02 -1.71 66.13
N GLY A 154 18.93 -0.56 65.44
CA GLY A 154 19.97 0.47 65.42
C GLY A 154 20.05 1.28 66.71
#